data_AF-A0A1H3J9L8-F1
#
_entry.id   AF-A0A1H3J9L8-F1
#
_cell.length_a   1.000
_cell.length_b   1.000
_cell.length_c   1.000
_cell.angle_alpha   90.00
_cell.angle_beta   90.00
_cell.angle_gamma   90.00
#
_symmetry.space_group_name_H-M   'P 1'
#
loop_
_entity.id
_entity.type
_entity.pdbx_description
1 polymer ?
#
loop_
_entity_poly.entity_id
_entity_poly.type
_entity_poly.pdbx_seq_one_letter_code
_entity_poly.pdbx_strand_id
1 'polypeptide(L)'
;MNMQEFKDFIKKLEQLLAHDGIDEVSYKLFILRNLPAEHKNEANLSDIFSKSSINLLIEEGEQIINIGRGDSYIIGGDPVDFTDFRQRYIEIFTEWEVRGWIKINRNSDGTIKIITID
;
A
#
# COMPACT_ATOMS: atom_id res chain seq x y z
N MET A 1 10.98 -9.74 -8.55
CA MET A 1 10.13 -9.24 -9.63
C MET A 1 10.60 -7.83 -9.97
N ASN A 2 10.76 -7.51 -11.24
CA ASN A 2 11.11 -6.15 -11.67
C ASN A 2 9.86 -5.26 -11.78
N MET A 3 10.06 -3.96 -11.96
CA MET A 3 8.95 -3.00 -12.01
C MET A 3 7.94 -3.26 -13.14
N GLN A 4 8.40 -3.68 -14.33
CA GLN A 4 7.51 -3.96 -15.46
C GLN A 4 6.62 -5.17 -15.18
N GLU A 5 7.23 -6.26 -14.69
CA GLU A 5 6.51 -7.46 -14.26
C GLU A 5 5.49 -7.11 -13.18
N PHE A 6 5.87 -6.30 -12.18
CA PHE A 6 4.97 -5.87 -11.11
C PHE A 6 3.75 -5.13 -11.66
N LYS A 7 3.94 -4.14 -12.56
CA LYS A 7 2.84 -3.41 -13.18
C LYS A 7 1.90 -4.32 -13.97
N ASP A 8 2.45 -5.28 -14.71
CA ASP A 8 1.66 -6.25 -15.47
C ASP A 8 0.83 -7.17 -14.55
N PHE A 9 1.38 -7.55 -13.40
CA PHE A 9 0.64 -8.30 -12.38
C PHE A 9 -0.43 -7.44 -11.72
N ILE A 10 -0.11 -6.22 -11.29
CA ILE A 10 -1.07 -5.31 -10.66
C ILE A 10 -2.28 -5.10 -11.56
N LYS A 11 -2.07 -4.83 -12.85
CA LYS A 11 -3.17 -4.66 -13.80
C LYS A 11 -4.11 -5.88 -13.86
N LYS A 12 -3.57 -7.09 -13.81
CA LYS A 12 -4.37 -8.32 -13.78
C LYS A 12 -5.10 -8.50 -12.45
N LEU A 13 -4.41 -8.23 -11.34
CA LEU A 13 -4.98 -8.36 -10.00
C LEU A 13 -6.10 -7.34 -9.77
N GLU A 14 -5.96 -6.11 -10.27
CA GLU A 14 -7.02 -5.09 -10.21
C GLU A 14 -8.27 -5.53 -10.98
N GLN A 15 -8.10 -6.18 -12.14
CA GLN A 15 -9.23 -6.76 -12.89
C GLN A 15 -9.90 -7.90 -12.11
N LEU A 16 -9.11 -8.77 -11.49
CA LEU A 16 -9.65 -9.84 -10.65
C LEU A 16 -10.37 -9.28 -9.43
N LEU A 17 -9.82 -8.25 -8.79
CA LEU A 17 -10.42 -7.61 -7.63
C LEU A 17 -11.77 -6.97 -7.98
N ALA A 18 -11.86 -6.32 -9.15
CA ALA A 18 -13.10 -5.73 -9.64
C ALA A 18 -14.20 -6.75 -9.99
N HIS A 19 -13.87 -8.04 -10.06
CA HIS A 19 -14.77 -9.13 -10.41
C HIS A 19 -14.85 -10.22 -9.33
N ASP A 20 -14.48 -9.89 -8.09
CA ASP A 20 -14.45 -10.81 -6.94
C ASP A 20 -13.62 -12.10 -7.17
N GLY A 21 -12.68 -12.05 -8.12
CA GLY A 21 -11.77 -13.15 -8.45
C GLY A 21 -10.56 -13.26 -7.51
N ILE A 22 -10.33 -12.22 -6.69
CA ILE A 22 -9.38 -12.18 -5.58
C ILE A 22 -9.93 -11.26 -4.50
N ASP A 23 -9.68 -11.57 -3.23
CA ASP A 23 -10.05 -10.70 -2.13
C ASP A 23 -9.05 -9.54 -1.95
N GLU A 24 -9.51 -8.42 -1.38
CA GLU A 24 -8.68 -7.24 -1.13
C GLU A 24 -7.45 -7.56 -0.30
N VAL A 25 -7.57 -8.46 0.66
CA VAL A 25 -6.48 -8.79 1.58
C VAL A 25 -5.33 -9.46 0.83
N SER A 26 -5.62 -10.48 0.01
CA SER A 26 -4.64 -11.13 -0.87
C SER A 26 -4.01 -10.14 -1.86
N TYR A 27 -4.80 -9.22 -2.40
CA TYR A 27 -4.31 -8.17 -3.30
C TYR A 27 -3.30 -7.23 -2.60
N LYS A 28 -3.63 -6.73 -1.41
CA LYS A 28 -2.77 -5.85 -0.61
C LYS A 28 -1.49 -6.55 -0.20
N LEU A 29 -1.58 -7.81 0.23
CA LEU A 29 -0.40 -8.61 0.55
C LEU A 29 0.56 -8.72 -0.62
N PHE A 30 0.03 -8.94 -1.82
CA PHE A 30 0.86 -8.99 -3.01
C PHE A 30 1.64 -7.68 -3.18
N ILE A 31 0.98 -6.53 -3.07
CA ILE A 31 1.62 -5.22 -3.18
C ILE A 31 2.71 -5.05 -2.12
N LEU A 32 2.36 -5.24 -0.84
CA LEU A 32 3.28 -5.01 0.27
C LEU A 32 4.54 -5.87 0.18
N ARG A 33 4.39 -7.14 -0.25
CA ARG A 33 5.49 -8.10 -0.37
C ARG A 33 6.32 -7.90 -1.63
N ASN A 34 5.72 -7.40 -2.72
CA ASN A 34 6.35 -7.48 -4.03
C ASN A 34 6.62 -6.13 -4.71
N LEU A 35 6.18 -5.00 -4.14
CA LEU A 35 6.47 -3.67 -4.70
C LEU A 35 8.00 -3.47 -4.82
N PRO A 36 8.56 -3.41 -6.05
CA PRO A 36 10.00 -3.34 -6.25
C PRO A 36 10.53 -1.97 -5.86
N ALA A 37 11.72 -1.88 -5.27
CA ALA A 37 12.34 -0.59 -4.89
C ALA A 37 12.53 0.38 -6.07
N GLU A 38 12.47 -0.12 -7.31
CA GLU A 38 12.44 0.66 -8.56
C GLU A 38 11.20 1.55 -8.68
N HIS A 39 10.13 1.28 -7.93
CA HIS A 39 8.89 2.08 -7.96
C HIS A 39 9.15 3.57 -7.72
N LYS A 40 10.22 3.91 -7.00
CA LYS A 40 10.65 5.30 -6.76
C LYS A 40 11.09 6.07 -8.01
N ASN A 41 11.37 5.35 -9.10
CA ASN A 41 11.82 5.94 -10.37
C ASN A 41 10.64 6.27 -11.29
N GLU A 42 9.42 5.87 -10.93
CA GLU A 42 8.22 6.20 -11.69
C GLU A 42 7.91 7.70 -11.61
N ALA A 43 7.12 8.22 -12.54
CA ALA A 43 6.78 9.64 -12.53
C ALA A 43 5.67 9.93 -11.53
N ASN A 44 4.62 9.09 -11.53
CA ASN A 44 3.43 9.23 -10.69
C ASN A 44 2.94 7.88 -10.15
N LEU A 45 2.13 7.91 -9.09
CA LEU A 45 1.45 6.71 -8.56
C LEU A 45 0.52 6.05 -9.59
N SER A 46 -0.13 6.84 -10.42
CA SER A 46 -1.02 6.37 -11.47
C SER A 46 -0.33 5.58 -12.59
N ASP A 47 1.01 5.66 -12.67
CA ASP A 47 1.81 4.83 -13.58
C ASP A 47 1.97 3.38 -13.07
N ILE A 48 1.59 3.14 -11.81
CA ILE A 48 1.74 1.87 -11.11
C ILE A 48 0.38 1.28 -10.72
N PHE A 49 -0.50 2.12 -10.17
CA PHE A 49 -1.74 1.71 -9.52
C PHE A 49 -2.94 2.48 -10.08
N SER A 50 -4.10 1.81 -10.17
CA SER A 50 -5.36 2.52 -10.37
C SER A 50 -5.70 3.41 -9.17
N LYS A 51 -6.59 4.39 -9.38
CA LYS A 51 -7.07 5.28 -8.31
C LYS A 51 -7.71 4.50 -7.16
N SER A 52 -8.45 3.43 -7.45
CA SER A 52 -9.07 2.58 -6.44
C SER A 52 -8.02 1.90 -5.57
N SER A 53 -6.94 1.39 -6.18
CA SER A 53 -5.81 0.79 -5.46
C SER A 53 -5.06 1.80 -4.60
N ILE A 54 -4.86 3.02 -5.10
CA ILE A 54 -4.22 4.10 -4.33
C ILE A 54 -5.06 4.42 -3.08
N ASN A 55 -6.37 4.61 -3.25
CA ASN A 55 -7.28 4.87 -2.13
C ASN A 55 -7.28 3.72 -1.13
N LEU A 56 -7.40 2.48 -1.60
CA LEU A 56 -7.38 1.29 -0.76
C LEU A 56 -6.11 1.20 0.08
N LEU A 57 -4.94 1.40 -0.54
CA LEU A 57 -3.66 1.37 0.15
C LEU A 57 -3.55 2.49 1.19
N ILE A 58 -3.99 3.70 0.84
CA ILE A 58 -3.97 4.87 1.74
C ILE A 58 -4.89 4.64 2.94
N GLU A 59 -6.15 4.27 2.73
CA GLU A 59 -7.14 4.08 3.79
C GLU A 59 -6.67 3.03 4.80
N GLU A 60 -6.19 1.89 4.30
CA GLU A 60 -5.68 0.83 5.16
C GLU A 60 -4.37 1.20 5.83
N GLY A 61 -3.43 1.79 5.10
CA GLY A 61 -2.14 2.18 5.65
C GLY A 61 -2.30 3.24 6.75
N GLU A 62 -3.21 4.22 6.57
CA GLU A 62 -3.61 5.15 7.64
C GLU A 62 -4.15 4.41 8.85
N GLN A 63 -5.11 3.50 8.66
CA GLN A 63 -5.71 2.73 9.73
C GLN A 63 -4.65 1.93 10.52
N ILE A 64 -3.80 1.19 9.83
CA ILE A 64 -2.74 0.36 10.43
C ILE A 64 -1.71 1.22 11.18
N ILE A 65 -1.30 2.34 10.59
CA ILE A 65 -0.32 3.23 11.22
C ILE A 65 -0.91 3.89 12.48
N ASN A 66 -2.19 4.30 12.42
CA ASN A 66 -2.88 5.05 13.48
C ASN A 66 -3.35 4.20 14.66
N ILE A 67 -3.77 2.95 14.44
CA ILE A 67 -4.24 2.08 15.53
C ILE A 67 -3.13 1.87 16.56
N GLY A 68 -1.86 1.74 16.10
CA GLY A 68 -0.73 1.45 16.98
C GLY A 68 -0.80 0.03 17.55
N ARG A 69 0.32 -0.70 17.46
CA ARG A 69 0.60 -2.08 17.95
C ARG A 69 -0.58 -2.95 18.42
N GLY A 70 -0.79 -4.07 17.72
CA GLY A 70 -1.57 -5.22 18.17
C GLY A 70 -0.93 -6.53 17.69
N ASP A 71 -1.04 -7.58 18.49
CA ASP A 71 -0.37 -8.86 18.25
C ASP A 71 -1.12 -9.65 17.17
N SER A 72 -0.50 -9.76 16.00
CA SER A 72 -0.85 -10.67 14.89
C SER A 72 -2.26 -10.49 14.27
N TYR A 73 -2.28 -10.33 12.95
CA TYR A 73 -3.50 -10.47 12.15
C TYR A 73 -3.42 -11.77 11.37
N ILE A 74 -4.54 -12.50 11.29
CA ILE A 74 -4.67 -13.60 10.35
C ILE A 74 -5.12 -13.01 9.03
N ILE A 75 -4.26 -13.16 8.03
CA ILE A 75 -4.54 -12.77 6.66
C ILE A 75 -4.47 -14.04 5.80
N GLY A 76 -5.57 -14.40 5.13
CA GLY A 76 -5.60 -15.55 4.23
C GLY A 76 -5.32 -16.90 4.91
N GLY A 77 -5.44 -16.97 6.25
CA GLY A 77 -5.10 -18.15 7.05
C GLY A 77 -3.68 -18.16 7.60
N ASP A 78 -2.82 -17.25 7.16
CA ASP A 78 -1.46 -17.12 7.67
C ASP A 78 -1.40 -16.12 8.82
N PRO A 79 -0.73 -16.45 9.94
CA PRO A 79 -0.41 -15.46 10.96
C PRO A 79 0.63 -14.51 10.37
N VAL A 80 0.33 -13.21 10.38
CA VAL A 80 1.31 -12.22 9.96
C VAL A 80 1.59 -11.21 11.04
N ASP A 81 2.87 -10.86 11.16
CA ASP A 81 3.33 -9.84 12.10
C ASP A 81 2.80 -8.47 11.64
N PHE A 82 1.91 -7.92 12.45
CA PHE A 82 1.35 -6.59 12.26
C PHE A 82 2.43 -5.51 12.21
N THR A 83 3.52 -5.70 12.96
CA THR A 83 4.64 -4.76 13.03
C THR A 83 5.35 -4.65 11.69
N ASP A 84 5.57 -5.79 11.02
CA ASP A 84 6.22 -5.84 9.72
C ASP A 84 5.40 -5.11 8.65
N PHE A 85 4.08 -5.31 8.63
CA PHE A 85 3.23 -4.60 7.67
C PHE A 85 3.12 -3.11 7.95
N ARG A 86 2.99 -2.73 9.22
CA ARG A 86 3.01 -1.32 9.59
C ARG A 86 4.30 -0.66 9.14
N GLN A 87 5.44 -1.31 9.37
CA GLN A 87 6.74 -0.82 8.92
C GLN A 87 6.79 -0.71 7.39
N ARG A 88 6.23 -1.70 6.69
CA ARG A 88 6.16 -1.69 5.23
C ARG A 88 5.33 -0.53 4.67
N TYR A 89 4.15 -0.26 5.23
CA TYR A 89 3.36 0.91 4.85
C TYR A 89 4.12 2.23 5.09
N ILE A 90 4.81 2.35 6.22
CA ILE A 90 5.63 3.54 6.53
C ILE A 90 6.74 3.72 5.49
N GLU A 91 7.44 2.66 5.12
CA GLU A 91 8.48 2.71 4.08
C GLU A 91 7.93 3.20 2.73
N ILE A 92 6.83 2.59 2.28
CA ILE A 92 6.19 2.91 1.00
C ILE A 92 5.74 4.38 0.99
N PHE A 93 5.01 4.81 2.03
CA PHE A 93 4.50 6.17 2.10
C PHE A 93 5.60 7.21 2.31
N THR A 94 6.68 6.88 3.02
CA THR A 94 7.82 7.78 3.13
C THR A 94 8.44 8.04 1.77
N GLU A 95 8.62 7.01 0.95
CA GLU A 95 9.12 7.19 -0.42
C GLU A 95 8.13 8.00 -1.26
N TRP A 96 6.83 7.72 -1.17
CA TRP A 96 5.82 8.48 -1.91
C TRP A 96 5.74 9.95 -1.48
N GLU A 97 5.95 10.25 -0.20
CA GLU A 97 6.05 11.62 0.35
C GLU A 97 7.30 12.32 -0.18
N VAL A 98 8.46 11.65 -0.19
CA VAL A 98 9.73 12.18 -0.74
C VAL A 98 9.58 12.52 -2.23
N ARG A 99 8.78 11.75 -2.97
CA ARG A 99 8.48 12.01 -4.39
C ARG A 99 7.41 13.07 -4.61
N GLY A 100 6.75 13.54 -3.56
CA GLY A 100 5.68 14.52 -3.67
C GLY A 100 4.40 13.97 -4.29
N TRP A 101 4.19 12.65 -4.27
CA TRP A 101 2.94 12.03 -4.75
C TRP A 101 1.85 12.05 -3.68
N ILE A 102 2.26 12.05 -2.42
CA ILE A 102 1.38 12.17 -1.27
C ILE A 102 1.95 13.20 -0.29
N LYS A 103 1.10 13.65 0.63
CA LYS A 103 1.48 14.41 1.81
C LYS A 103 1.05 13.67 3.07
N ILE A 104 1.95 13.50 4.03
CA ILE A 104 1.62 12.92 5.34
C ILE A 104 1.44 14.05 6.35
N ASN A 105 0.18 14.37 6.66
CA ASN A 105 -0.16 15.26 7.76
C ASN A 105 -0.10 14.50 9.07
N ARG A 106 0.77 14.93 9.98
CA ARG A 106 0.95 14.33 11.31
C ARG A 106 0.18 15.17 12.32
N ASN A 107 -0.77 14.55 13.01
CA ASN A 107 -1.58 15.20 14.04
C ASN A 107 -0.82 15.25 15.37
N SER A 108 -1.26 16.11 16.28
CA SER A 108 -0.64 16.28 17.60
C SER A 108 -0.75 15.05 18.51
N ASP A 109 -1.70 14.16 18.24
CA ASP A 109 -1.91 12.90 18.95
C ASP A 109 -1.06 11.73 18.41
N GLY A 110 -0.21 11.99 17.39
CA GLY A 110 0.64 10.99 16.76
C GLY A 110 -0.04 10.20 15.63
N THR A 111 -1.31 10.46 15.34
CA THR A 111 -1.99 9.90 14.16
C THR A 111 -1.55 10.63 12.89
N ILE A 112 -1.72 9.97 11.75
CA ILE A 112 -1.44 10.50 10.42
C ILE A 112 -2.70 10.56 9.56
N LYS A 113 -2.71 11.52 8.64
CA LYS A 113 -3.64 11.59 7.51
C LYS A 113 -2.83 11.80 6.25
N ILE A 114 -3.10 10.99 5.24
CA ILE A 114 -2.45 10.98 3.94
C ILE A 114 -3.37 11.63 2.91
N ILE A 115 -2.78 12.46 2.07
CA ILE A 115 -3.49 13.16 0.99
C ILE A 115 -2.69 12.95 -0.29
N THR A 116 -3.35 12.52 -1.37
CA THR A 116 -2.74 12.45 -2.70
C THR A 116 -2.55 13.85 -3.27
N ILE A 117 -1.39 14.10 -3.86
CA ILE A 117 -1.09 15.35 -4.56
C ILE A 117 -1.27 15.04 -6.04
N ASP A 118 -2.39 15.48 -6.61
CA ASP A 118 -2.71 15.31 -8.04
C ASP A 118 -1.67 15.99 -8.95
#